data_AF-A0AB34PPY4-F1
#
_entry.id   AF-A0AB34PPY4-F1
#
_cell.length_a   1.000
_cell.length_b   1.000
_cell.length_c   1.000
_cell.angle_alpha   90.00
_cell.angle_beta   90.00
_cell.angle_gamma   90.00
#
_symmetry.space_group_name_H-M   'P 1'
#
loop_
_entity.id
_entity.type
_entity.pdbx_description
1 polymer ?
#
loop_
_entity_poly.entity_id
_entity_poly.type
_entity_poly.pdbx_seq_one_letter_code
_entity_poly.pdbx_strand_id
1 'polypeptide(L)'
;MITYHKTSRVNVTRKNKKSYQIPTSHSTHSLTHFTNTPRRLLILFLYLSNILVVFFFFNFSFHYYYYLLKLLDFFMSPSQTQIEKSQLAAPEPEHCPGPESELAGQGDACKGCANQEICSSQTVKGPDPDLPIITERLSAIDHKILVLSGKGGVGKSTFTSMLAWAIAADEEIEVGAMDLDICGPSLPRMLGAEGESVHQSNSGWSPVYVADNLGLMSISFMLPDPDSAIIWRGAKKNGLIKQFLKDVNWGEKLDYLVVDTPPGTSDEHLSVTTYMKEVGIDGALIVTTPQEVALLDVRKEIDFCRKANIKILGLVENMSGFVCPNCKGESQIFKATTGGGKKLCEELGIPFLGSVPLDPRIGKACDMGECFFDSYPDSPAATAILDVVDALRDQVELSLENLAIK
;
A
#
# COMPACT_ATOMS: atom_id res chain seq x y z
N MET A 1 13.07 -40.43 -9.58
CA MET A 1 13.31 -40.86 -10.98
C MET A 1 12.01 -41.41 -11.54
N ILE A 2 11.15 -40.56 -12.11
CA ILE A 2 9.93 -40.99 -12.82
C ILE A 2 9.76 -40.10 -14.05
N THR A 3 9.62 -40.76 -15.19
CA THR A 3 9.68 -40.26 -16.56
C THR A 3 8.26 -40.10 -17.11
N TYR A 4 7.95 -38.99 -17.78
CA TYR A 4 6.67 -38.83 -18.49
C TYR A 4 6.78 -39.27 -19.97
N HIS A 5 5.89 -40.19 -20.36
CA HIS A 5 5.72 -40.68 -21.73
C HIS A 5 4.83 -39.76 -22.57
N LYS A 6 5.13 -39.72 -23.87
CA LYS A 6 4.58 -38.86 -24.92
C LYS A 6 3.86 -39.69 -25.98
N THR A 7 2.61 -39.34 -26.32
CA THR A 7 1.87 -39.61 -27.60
C THR A 7 0.45 -39.01 -27.48
N SER A 8 -0.28 -38.50 -28.47
CA SER A 8 -0.16 -38.49 -29.94
C SER A 8 -1.18 -37.49 -30.57
N ARG A 9 -0.94 -37.15 -31.85
CA ARG A 9 -1.58 -36.16 -32.73
C ARG A 9 -2.96 -36.55 -33.29
N VAL A 10 -3.76 -35.55 -33.69
CA VAL A 10 -4.71 -35.64 -34.82
C VAL A 10 -4.61 -34.38 -35.70
N ASN A 11 -4.58 -34.60 -37.02
CA ASN A 11 -4.46 -33.62 -38.12
C ASN A 11 -5.83 -33.06 -38.55
N VAL A 12 -5.90 -31.79 -38.96
CA VAL A 12 -6.87 -31.30 -39.97
C VAL A 12 -6.18 -30.30 -40.92
N THR A 13 -6.55 -30.37 -42.20
CA THR A 13 -5.88 -29.99 -43.44
C THR A 13 -5.97 -28.53 -43.93
N ARG A 14 -4.99 -28.13 -44.74
CA ARG A 14 -4.83 -26.87 -45.54
C ARG A 14 -5.82 -26.69 -46.70
N LYS A 15 -6.14 -25.43 -47.05
CA LYS A 15 -6.33 -24.79 -48.39
C LYS A 15 -6.67 -23.29 -48.12
N ASN A 16 -6.33 -22.23 -48.86
CA ASN A 16 -5.56 -21.95 -50.08
C ASN A 16 -5.23 -20.43 -50.09
N LYS A 17 -4.06 -20.01 -50.60
CA LYS A 17 -3.65 -18.60 -50.83
C LYS A 17 -4.16 -18.08 -52.19
N LYS A 18 -4.49 -16.78 -52.30
CA LYS A 18 -4.37 -15.99 -53.55
C LYS A 18 -3.94 -14.55 -53.25
N SER A 19 -2.90 -14.12 -53.94
CA SER A 19 -2.24 -12.81 -54.07
C SER A 19 -2.78 -12.04 -55.30
N TYR A 20 -2.68 -10.70 -55.37
CA TYR A 20 -2.49 -9.83 -56.58
C TYR A 20 -2.51 -8.34 -56.11
N GLN A 21 -1.43 -7.53 -56.14
CA GLN A 21 -0.69 -6.79 -57.20
C GLN A 21 -1.39 -5.57 -57.85
N ILE A 22 -0.67 -4.43 -57.83
CA ILE A 22 -0.98 -3.06 -58.30
C ILE A 22 -0.65 -2.89 -59.80
N PRO A 23 -1.35 -2.03 -60.56
CA PRO A 23 -0.80 -1.48 -61.79
C PRO A 23 -0.81 0.07 -61.89
N THR A 24 0.26 0.58 -62.51
CA THR A 24 0.47 1.95 -62.99
C THR A 24 0.28 2.03 -64.51
N SER A 25 -0.28 3.11 -65.05
CA SER A 25 -0.04 3.54 -66.46
C SER A 25 -0.43 5.00 -66.73
N HIS A 26 0.47 5.73 -67.41
CA HIS A 26 0.28 7.06 -68.02
C HIS A 26 -0.26 6.95 -69.46
N SER A 27 -1.11 7.90 -69.90
CA SER A 27 -0.97 8.61 -71.20
C SER A 27 -2.00 9.74 -71.38
N THR A 28 -1.59 10.75 -72.12
CA THR A 28 -2.05 12.13 -72.34
C THR A 28 -3.16 12.33 -73.39
N HIS A 29 -3.99 13.40 -73.27
CA HIS A 29 -4.49 14.22 -74.39
C HIS A 29 -4.95 15.63 -73.92
N SER A 30 -4.61 16.65 -74.71
CA SER A 30 -4.99 18.09 -74.61
C SER A 30 -6.33 18.35 -75.34
N LEU A 31 -7.14 19.42 -75.16
CA LEU A 31 -6.92 20.87 -75.37
C LEU A 31 -8.22 21.66 -74.97
N THR A 32 -8.03 22.84 -74.38
CA THR A 32 -8.77 24.13 -74.51
C THR A 32 -10.24 24.38 -74.08
N HIS A 33 -10.34 25.36 -73.15
CA HIS A 33 -11.27 26.50 -73.02
C HIS A 33 -12.78 26.31 -72.77
N PHE A 34 -13.25 26.71 -71.57
CA PHE A 34 -14.40 27.61 -71.37
C PHE A 34 -14.35 28.30 -69.97
N THR A 35 -14.14 29.63 -69.99
CA THR A 35 -14.69 30.71 -69.16
C THR A 35 -14.80 30.63 -67.62
N ASN A 36 -13.99 31.46 -66.96
CA ASN A 36 -14.27 32.34 -65.80
C ASN A 36 -15.64 32.23 -65.07
N THR A 37 -15.73 31.43 -64.00
CA THR A 37 -16.41 31.75 -62.71
C THR A 37 -16.23 30.60 -61.70
N PRO A 38 -15.18 30.61 -60.84
CA PRO A 38 -15.44 30.42 -59.40
C PRO A 38 -14.44 31.13 -58.45
N ARG A 39 -13.61 32.08 -58.92
CA ARG A 39 -12.60 32.73 -58.04
C ARG A 39 -13.18 33.69 -56.99
N ARG A 40 -14.35 34.29 -57.22
CA ARG A 40 -14.98 35.21 -56.25
C ARG A 40 -15.68 34.50 -55.09
N LEU A 41 -16.19 33.28 -55.29
CA LEU A 41 -16.81 32.48 -54.23
C LEU A 41 -15.77 31.91 -53.26
N LEU A 42 -14.60 31.51 -53.78
CA LEU A 42 -13.51 30.95 -52.97
C LEU A 42 -12.85 31.99 -52.05
N ILE A 43 -12.71 33.24 -52.53
CA ILE A 43 -12.16 34.34 -51.72
C ILE A 43 -13.14 34.77 -50.62
N LEU A 44 -14.45 34.77 -50.89
CA LEU A 44 -15.47 35.08 -49.88
C LEU A 44 -15.54 33.99 -48.80
N PHE A 45 -15.37 32.71 -49.18
CA PHE A 45 -15.33 31.58 -48.24
C PHE A 45 -14.10 31.62 -47.33
N LEU A 46 -12.93 31.99 -47.89
CA LEU A 46 -11.68 32.15 -47.13
C LEU A 46 -11.67 33.38 -46.21
N TYR A 47 -12.39 34.45 -46.57
CA TYR A 47 -12.56 35.62 -45.70
C TYR A 47 -13.53 35.36 -44.54
N LEU A 48 -14.64 34.67 -44.80
CA LEU A 48 -15.61 34.29 -43.76
C LEU A 48 -15.04 33.26 -42.78
N SER A 49 -14.21 32.31 -43.24
CA SER A 49 -13.55 31.33 -42.36
C SER A 49 -12.48 31.96 -41.46
N ASN A 50 -11.73 32.95 -41.95
CA ASN A 50 -10.74 33.66 -41.13
C ASN A 50 -11.37 34.59 -40.08
N ILE A 51 -12.51 35.22 -40.39
CA ILE A 51 -13.25 36.03 -39.41
C ILE A 51 -13.82 35.15 -38.29
N LEU A 52 -14.29 33.94 -38.59
CA LEU A 52 -14.81 33.00 -37.58
C LEU A 52 -13.70 32.48 -36.65
N VAL A 53 -12.51 32.21 -37.18
CA VAL A 53 -11.34 31.76 -36.40
C VAL A 53 -10.80 32.89 -35.52
N VAL A 54 -10.76 34.13 -36.01
CA VAL A 54 -10.35 35.29 -35.20
C VAL A 54 -11.38 35.59 -34.09
N PHE A 55 -12.68 35.42 -34.35
CA PHE A 55 -13.72 35.59 -33.31
C PHE A 55 -13.69 34.50 -32.23
N PHE A 56 -13.35 33.26 -32.61
CA PHE A 56 -13.16 32.15 -31.68
C PHE A 56 -11.90 32.34 -30.82
N PHE A 57 -10.78 32.78 -31.41
CA PHE A 57 -9.54 33.05 -30.67
C PHE A 57 -9.66 34.26 -29.73
N PHE A 58 -10.38 35.33 -30.11
CA PHE A 58 -10.57 36.49 -29.25
C PHE A 58 -11.50 36.21 -28.04
N ASN A 59 -12.54 35.37 -28.20
CA ASN A 59 -13.40 34.99 -27.07
C ASN A 59 -12.73 33.97 -26.12
N PHE A 60 -11.91 33.05 -26.65
CA PHE A 60 -11.16 32.12 -25.80
C PHE A 60 -10.08 32.83 -24.99
N SER A 61 -9.44 33.85 -25.57
CA SER A 61 -8.37 34.59 -24.89
C SER A 61 -8.89 35.39 -23.68
N PHE A 62 -10.11 35.97 -23.76
CA PHE A 62 -10.71 36.69 -22.62
C PHE A 62 -11.17 35.77 -21.48
N HIS A 63 -11.70 34.58 -21.80
CA HIS A 63 -12.11 33.61 -20.79
C HIS A 63 -10.89 32.98 -20.09
N TYR A 64 -9.82 32.71 -20.85
CA TYR A 64 -8.56 32.22 -20.30
C TYR A 64 -7.84 33.29 -19.48
N TYR A 65 -7.83 34.56 -19.92
CA TYR A 65 -7.28 35.66 -19.13
C TYR A 65 -8.10 35.93 -17.86
N TYR A 66 -9.43 35.80 -17.89
CA TYR A 66 -10.27 35.96 -16.71
C TYR A 66 -10.02 34.85 -15.67
N TYR A 67 -9.84 33.60 -16.12
CA TYR A 67 -9.46 32.49 -15.24
C TYR A 67 -8.01 32.60 -14.75
N LEU A 68 -7.08 33.06 -15.59
CA LEU A 68 -5.67 33.25 -15.22
C LEU A 68 -5.51 34.43 -14.25
N LEU A 69 -6.27 35.52 -14.43
CA LEU A 69 -6.36 36.64 -13.48
C LEU A 69 -7.01 36.22 -12.17
N LYS A 70 -8.09 35.40 -12.19
CA LYS A 70 -8.64 34.81 -10.97
C LYS A 70 -7.67 33.84 -10.26
N LEU A 71 -6.86 33.10 -11.01
CA LEU A 71 -5.80 32.25 -10.46
C LEU A 71 -4.65 33.08 -9.88
N LEU A 72 -4.28 34.17 -10.53
CA LEU A 72 -3.30 35.13 -10.01
C LEU A 72 -3.83 35.88 -8.79
N ASP A 73 -5.10 36.25 -8.73
CA ASP A 73 -5.74 36.82 -7.54
C ASP A 73 -5.84 35.78 -6.40
N PHE A 74 -6.03 34.50 -6.72
CA PHE A 74 -5.98 33.40 -5.75
C PHE A 74 -4.56 33.18 -5.20
N PHE A 75 -3.52 33.34 -6.03
CA PHE A 75 -2.10 33.21 -5.62
C PHE A 75 -1.51 34.49 -5.01
N MET A 76 -2.01 35.67 -5.34
CA MET A 76 -1.55 36.96 -4.81
C MET A 76 -2.43 37.50 -3.67
N SER A 77 -3.55 36.86 -3.38
CA SER A 77 -4.21 36.96 -2.09
C SER A 77 -3.21 36.52 -1.01
N PRO A 78 -2.94 37.34 0.03
CA PRO A 78 -2.28 36.84 1.22
C PRO A 78 -3.27 35.88 1.89
N SER A 79 -3.26 34.63 1.45
CA SER A 79 -3.76 33.52 2.23
C SER A 79 -2.80 33.34 3.40
N GLN A 80 -2.92 34.23 4.39
CA GLN A 80 -2.73 33.85 5.78
C GLN A 80 -3.85 32.86 6.15
N THR A 81 -3.89 31.72 5.48
CA THR A 81 -4.24 30.48 6.15
C THR A 81 -3.05 30.26 7.05
N GLN A 82 -3.13 30.83 8.26
CA GLN A 82 -2.38 30.28 9.36
C GLN A 82 -2.68 28.80 9.32
N ILE A 83 -1.65 27.99 9.03
CA ILE A 83 -1.61 26.64 9.53
C ILE A 83 -1.85 26.85 11.02
N GLU A 84 -3.08 26.64 11.48
CA GLU A 84 -3.30 26.29 12.87
C GLU A 84 -2.48 25.03 13.04
N LYS A 85 -1.20 25.21 13.42
CA LYS A 85 -0.55 24.32 14.37
C LYS A 85 -1.67 23.95 15.30
N SER A 86 -2.02 22.66 15.38
CA SER A 86 -2.96 22.19 16.40
C SER A 86 -2.57 22.93 17.66
N GLN A 87 -3.38 23.91 18.06
CA GLN A 87 -3.14 24.58 19.31
C GLN A 87 -3.44 23.47 20.30
N LEU A 88 -2.38 22.79 20.75
CA LEU A 88 -2.37 22.30 22.10
C LEU A 88 -2.96 23.47 22.90
N ALA A 89 -4.07 23.22 23.60
CA ALA A 89 -4.84 24.28 24.26
C ALA A 89 -3.98 25.16 25.19
N ALA A 90 -2.77 24.69 25.53
CA ALA A 90 -1.59 25.47 25.87
C ALA A 90 -0.34 24.70 25.37
N PRO A 91 0.83 25.33 25.16
CA PRO A 91 2.09 24.59 25.05
C PRO A 91 2.25 23.66 26.27
N GLU A 92 2.87 22.49 26.07
CA GLU A 92 3.17 21.59 27.20
C GLU A 92 3.89 22.38 28.30
N PRO A 93 3.39 22.33 29.55
CA PRO A 93 4.01 23.09 30.62
C PRO A 93 5.45 22.61 30.79
N GLU A 94 6.39 23.56 30.86
CA GLU A 94 7.78 23.26 31.21
C GLU A 94 7.76 22.50 32.53
N HIS A 95 8.32 21.27 32.52
CA HIS A 95 8.30 20.31 33.64
C HIS A 95 6.97 19.59 33.91
N CYS A 96 6.18 19.29 32.87
CA CYS A 96 5.05 18.36 32.98
C CYS A 96 5.50 17.01 33.60
N PRO A 97 4.88 16.55 34.72
CA PRO A 97 5.25 15.29 35.35
C PRO A 97 4.83 14.06 34.53
N GLY A 98 4.02 14.24 33.48
CA GLY A 98 3.44 13.17 32.68
C GLY A 98 2.11 12.64 33.27
N PRO A 99 1.23 12.04 32.45
CA PRO A 99 -0.08 11.56 32.88
C PRO A 99 -0.04 10.35 33.82
N GLU A 100 1.05 9.58 33.80
CA GLU A 100 1.24 8.38 34.65
C GLU A 100 1.89 8.70 36.01
N SER A 101 2.34 9.94 36.22
CA SER A 101 2.98 10.34 37.47
C SER A 101 1.99 10.46 38.62
N GLU A 102 2.45 10.21 39.84
CA GLU A 102 1.65 10.49 41.04
C GLU A 102 1.26 11.97 41.14
N LEU A 103 2.09 12.85 40.58
CA LEU A 103 1.88 14.29 40.50
C LEU A 103 1.03 14.73 39.30
N ALA A 104 0.55 13.82 38.46
CA ALA A 104 -0.30 14.13 37.31
C ALA A 104 -1.58 14.86 37.75
N GLY A 105 -1.83 16.05 37.21
CA GLY A 105 -2.99 16.88 37.58
C GLY A 105 -2.92 17.52 38.98
N GLN A 106 -1.89 17.19 39.77
CA GLN A 106 -1.71 17.64 41.16
C GLN A 106 -0.47 18.53 41.32
N GLY A 107 0.55 18.37 40.47
CA GLY A 107 1.79 19.13 40.52
C GLY A 107 1.64 20.59 40.10
N ASP A 108 2.58 21.44 40.51
CA ASP A 108 2.54 22.88 40.20
C ASP A 108 2.57 23.15 38.69
N ALA A 109 3.28 22.33 37.92
CA ALA A 109 3.30 22.39 36.45
C ALA A 109 1.94 22.03 35.80
N CYS A 110 1.02 21.40 36.53
CA CYS A 110 -0.31 21.06 36.02
C CYS A 110 -1.34 22.18 36.23
N LYS A 111 -1.03 23.22 37.04
CA LYS A 111 -1.97 24.31 37.31
C LYS A 111 -2.25 25.11 36.05
N GLY A 112 -3.51 25.12 35.61
CA GLY A 112 -3.93 25.79 34.37
C GLY A 112 -3.71 24.97 33.10
N CYS A 113 -3.28 23.71 33.23
CA CYS A 113 -3.24 22.77 32.12
C CYS A 113 -4.66 22.34 31.74
N ALA A 114 -4.99 22.34 30.45
CA ALA A 114 -6.30 21.94 29.94
C ALA A 114 -6.69 20.49 30.34
N ASN A 115 -5.70 19.65 30.62
CA ASN A 115 -5.89 18.24 31.00
C ASN A 115 -5.78 18.01 32.52
N GLN A 116 -5.72 19.06 33.35
CA GLN A 116 -5.47 18.94 34.79
C GLN A 116 -6.52 18.07 35.51
N GLU A 117 -7.81 18.28 35.24
CA GLU A 117 -8.91 17.50 35.85
C GLU A 117 -8.89 16.02 35.44
N ILE A 118 -8.52 15.74 34.19
CA ILE A 118 -8.41 14.37 33.68
C ILE A 118 -7.25 13.66 34.38
N CYS A 119 -6.08 14.29 34.45
CA CYS A 119 -4.91 13.74 35.13
C CYS A 119 -5.13 13.60 36.65
N SER A 120 -5.89 14.51 37.27
CA SER A 120 -6.15 14.48 38.73
C SER A 120 -7.22 13.47 39.12
N SER A 121 -8.07 13.04 38.18
CA SER A 121 -9.19 12.14 38.44
C SER A 121 -8.80 10.73 38.90
N GLN A 122 -7.52 10.34 38.81
CA GLN A 122 -6.95 9.03 39.21
C GLN A 122 -7.63 7.78 38.59
N THR A 123 -8.67 7.95 37.77
CA THR A 123 -9.42 6.87 37.10
C THR A 123 -8.61 6.19 36.00
N VAL A 124 -7.51 6.80 35.57
CA VAL A 124 -6.53 6.24 34.61
C VAL A 124 -5.20 5.96 35.32
N LYS A 125 -5.23 5.37 36.52
CA LYS A 125 -4.02 4.90 37.20
C LYS A 125 -4.01 3.37 37.21
N GLY A 126 -3.32 2.81 36.22
CA GLY A 126 -3.09 1.38 36.07
C GLY A 126 -2.74 1.03 34.62
N PRO A 127 -2.07 -0.11 34.37
CA PRO A 127 -1.93 -0.62 33.02
C PRO A 127 -3.32 -0.80 32.41
N ASP A 128 -3.44 -0.48 31.13
CA ASP A 128 -4.67 -0.53 30.36
C ASP A 128 -5.34 -1.91 30.53
N PRO A 129 -6.58 -1.99 31.04
CA PRO A 129 -7.21 -3.26 31.45
C PRO A 129 -7.45 -4.22 30.28
N ASP A 130 -7.36 -3.73 29.04
CA ASP A 130 -7.46 -4.55 27.85
C ASP A 130 -6.13 -5.27 27.52
N LEU A 131 -4.97 -4.83 28.06
CA LEU A 131 -3.67 -5.43 27.76
C LEU A 131 -3.59 -6.92 28.10
N PRO A 132 -4.00 -7.39 29.29
CA PRO A 132 -3.97 -8.82 29.60
C PRO A 132 -4.85 -9.65 28.65
N ILE A 133 -5.98 -9.09 28.22
CA ILE A 133 -6.92 -9.75 27.30
C ILE A 133 -6.29 -9.86 25.90
N ILE A 134 -5.62 -8.79 25.44
CA ILE A 134 -4.87 -8.80 24.18
C ILE A 134 -3.73 -9.82 24.25
N THR A 135 -2.98 -9.84 25.35
CA THR A 135 -1.88 -10.80 25.55
C THR A 135 -2.40 -12.23 25.50
N GLU A 136 -3.49 -12.54 26.19
CA GLU A 136 -4.14 -13.86 26.13
C GLU A 136 -4.61 -14.19 24.71
N ARG A 137 -5.32 -13.25 24.05
CA ARG A 137 -5.86 -13.45 22.70
C ARG A 137 -4.78 -13.77 21.68
N LEU A 138 -3.67 -13.05 21.73
CA LEU A 138 -2.58 -13.16 20.76
C LEU A 138 -1.55 -14.23 21.14
N SER A 139 -1.64 -14.82 22.34
CA SER A 139 -0.69 -15.85 22.81
C SER A 139 -0.77 -17.15 22.01
N ALA A 140 -1.93 -17.43 21.39
CA ALA A 140 -2.15 -18.59 20.53
C ALA A 140 -1.59 -18.42 19.10
N ILE A 141 -0.98 -17.27 18.81
CA ILE A 141 -0.37 -16.97 17.52
C ILE A 141 1.13 -17.24 17.62
N ASP A 142 1.67 -18.11 16.78
CA ASP A 142 3.09 -18.47 16.83
C ASP A 142 3.96 -17.31 16.35
N HIS A 143 3.69 -16.79 15.14
CA HIS A 143 4.46 -15.72 14.53
C HIS A 143 3.63 -14.48 14.21
N LYS A 144 4.16 -13.30 14.57
CA LYS A 144 3.52 -11.99 14.41
C LYS A 144 4.47 -11.07 13.66
N ILE A 145 4.16 -10.80 12.38
CA ILE A 145 5.01 -10.05 11.46
C ILE A 145 4.35 -8.72 11.13
N LEU A 146 5.03 -7.61 11.43
CA LEU A 146 4.58 -6.29 11.01
C LEU A 146 5.10 -5.98 9.60
N VAL A 147 4.22 -5.59 8.69
CA VAL A 147 4.63 -5.10 7.37
C VAL A 147 4.59 -3.58 7.38
N LEU A 148 5.77 -2.96 7.24
CA LEU A 148 5.99 -1.52 7.35
C LEU A 148 6.40 -0.92 6.01
N SER A 149 6.18 0.38 5.83
CA SER A 149 6.71 1.13 4.70
C SER A 149 6.92 2.59 5.05
N GLY A 150 8.00 3.20 4.56
CA GLY A 150 8.26 4.63 4.83
C GLY A 150 7.30 5.59 4.13
N LYS A 151 6.68 5.17 3.01
CA LYS A 151 5.78 6.02 2.23
C LYS A 151 4.63 5.23 1.61
N GLY A 152 3.52 5.93 1.32
CA GLY A 152 2.42 5.39 0.53
C GLY A 152 2.84 5.03 -0.90
N GLY A 153 2.17 4.03 -1.48
CA GLY A 153 2.32 3.66 -2.89
C GLY A 153 3.59 2.87 -3.24
N VAL A 154 4.35 2.35 -2.26
CA VAL A 154 5.44 1.38 -2.53
C VAL A 154 4.94 -0.04 -2.79
N GLY A 155 3.63 -0.28 -2.65
CA GLY A 155 3.01 -1.60 -2.74
C GLY A 155 3.13 -2.42 -1.46
N LYS A 156 3.10 -1.78 -0.28
CA LYS A 156 3.09 -2.44 1.03
C LYS A 156 1.95 -3.46 1.14
N SER A 157 0.71 -3.02 1.01
CA SER A 157 -0.48 -3.90 1.12
C SER A 157 -0.53 -4.96 0.02
N THR A 158 -0.07 -4.62 -1.19
CA THR A 158 0.14 -5.59 -2.27
C THR A 158 1.14 -6.67 -1.86
N PHE A 159 2.26 -6.29 -1.26
CA PHE A 159 3.23 -7.27 -0.78
C PHE A 159 2.67 -8.07 0.41
N THR A 160 1.92 -7.44 1.31
CA THR A 160 1.26 -8.11 2.44
C THR A 160 0.29 -9.19 1.97
N SER A 161 -0.53 -8.92 0.94
CA SER A 161 -1.46 -9.93 0.39
C SER A 161 -0.71 -11.08 -0.29
N MET A 162 0.36 -10.79 -1.02
CA MET A 162 1.20 -11.83 -1.64
C MET A 162 1.93 -12.67 -0.59
N LEU A 163 2.43 -12.04 0.49
CA LEU A 163 3.06 -12.73 1.60
C LEU A 163 2.07 -13.69 2.27
N ALA A 164 0.85 -13.23 2.54
CA ALA A 164 -0.19 -14.07 3.14
C ALA A 164 -0.54 -15.27 2.26
N TRP A 165 -0.76 -15.05 0.95
CA TRP A 165 -1.00 -16.15 0.00
C TRP A 165 0.18 -17.12 -0.11
N ALA A 166 1.42 -16.62 -0.10
CA ALA A 166 2.61 -17.46 -0.21
C ALA A 166 2.79 -18.37 1.02
N ILE A 167 2.54 -17.85 2.22
CA ILE A 167 2.59 -18.64 3.45
C ILE A 167 1.44 -19.64 3.49
N ALA A 168 0.22 -19.20 3.13
CA ALA A 168 -0.98 -20.05 3.11
C ALA A 168 -0.97 -21.12 2.01
N ALA A 169 0.01 -21.11 1.10
CA ALA A 169 0.18 -22.16 0.09
C ALA A 169 0.47 -23.54 0.71
N ASP A 170 0.95 -23.57 1.96
CA ASP A 170 0.97 -24.78 2.78
C ASP A 170 -0.35 -24.89 3.56
N GLU A 171 -1.19 -25.85 3.17
CA GLU A 171 -2.52 -26.08 3.76
C GLU A 171 -2.46 -26.46 5.25
N GLU A 172 -1.28 -26.84 5.78
CA GLU A 172 -1.08 -27.16 7.20
C GLU A 172 -0.77 -25.91 8.05
N ILE A 173 -0.57 -24.74 7.42
CA ILE A 173 -0.22 -23.49 8.08
C ILE A 173 -1.44 -22.56 8.12
N GLU A 174 -1.88 -22.19 9.32
CA GLU A 174 -2.97 -21.24 9.53
C GLU A 174 -2.45 -19.79 9.50
N VAL A 175 -3.00 -18.98 8.59
CA VAL A 175 -2.52 -17.62 8.32
C VAL A 175 -3.62 -16.59 8.55
N GLY A 176 -3.27 -15.52 9.26
CA GLY A 176 -4.10 -14.35 9.47
C GLY A 176 -3.48 -13.13 8.80
N ALA A 177 -4.28 -12.37 8.06
CA ALA A 177 -3.93 -11.04 7.56
C ALA A 177 -4.76 -9.99 8.30
N MET A 178 -4.12 -8.98 8.89
CA MET A 178 -4.78 -7.90 9.61
C MET A 178 -4.48 -6.56 8.94
N ASP A 179 -5.51 -5.90 8.41
CA ASP A 179 -5.43 -4.57 7.80
C ASP A 179 -5.64 -3.48 8.85
N LEU A 180 -4.56 -2.77 9.19
CA LEU A 180 -4.58 -1.62 10.10
C LEU A 180 -4.46 -0.28 9.34
N ASP A 181 -4.42 -0.28 8.01
CA ASP A 181 -4.40 0.95 7.21
C ASP A 181 -5.82 1.55 7.09
N ILE A 182 -6.32 2.06 8.22
CA ILE A 182 -7.70 2.52 8.38
C ILE A 182 -8.10 3.59 7.36
N CYS A 183 -7.16 4.42 6.91
CA CYS A 183 -7.46 5.51 5.98
C CYS A 183 -7.60 5.04 4.53
N GLY A 184 -7.09 3.86 4.19
CA GLY A 184 -7.09 3.32 2.84
C GLY A 184 -7.00 1.80 2.84
N PRO A 185 -7.97 1.10 3.47
CA PRO A 185 -7.94 -0.35 3.55
C PRO A 185 -7.97 -0.93 2.15
N SER A 186 -7.05 -1.84 1.87
CA SER A 186 -6.87 -2.37 0.52
C SER A 186 -6.74 -3.89 0.46
N LEU A 187 -6.40 -4.53 1.58
CA LEU A 187 -6.35 -6.00 1.66
C LEU A 187 -7.67 -6.71 1.29
N PRO A 188 -8.87 -6.23 1.70
CA PRO A 188 -10.13 -6.85 1.31
C PRO A 188 -10.29 -7.04 -0.19
N ARG A 189 -9.99 -6.00 -0.97
CA ARG A 189 -10.02 -6.10 -2.44
C ARG A 189 -8.94 -7.04 -2.95
N MET A 190 -7.71 -6.89 -2.46
CA MET A 190 -6.55 -7.69 -2.90
C MET A 190 -6.67 -9.18 -2.62
N LEU A 191 -7.43 -9.57 -1.59
CA LEU A 191 -7.64 -10.96 -1.18
C LEU A 191 -9.02 -11.50 -1.60
N GLY A 192 -9.85 -10.71 -2.30
CA GLY A 192 -11.15 -11.18 -2.80
C GLY A 192 -12.28 -11.22 -1.76
N ALA A 193 -12.13 -10.47 -0.66
CA ALA A 193 -13.13 -10.33 0.42
C ALA A 193 -13.89 -9.00 0.38
N GLU A 194 -13.88 -8.28 -0.74
CA GLU A 194 -14.58 -7.01 -0.82
C GLU A 194 -16.10 -7.18 -0.73
N GLY A 195 -16.75 -6.37 0.13
CA GLY A 195 -18.19 -6.46 0.38
C GLY A 195 -18.58 -7.46 1.47
N GLU A 196 -17.62 -8.22 2.00
CA GLU A 196 -17.85 -9.08 3.16
C GLU A 196 -18.04 -8.27 4.45
N SER A 197 -18.63 -8.90 5.45
CA SER A 197 -18.90 -8.28 6.75
C SER A 197 -18.43 -9.16 7.90
N VAL A 198 -17.96 -8.53 8.98
CA VAL A 198 -17.46 -9.25 10.13
C VAL A 198 -18.62 -9.87 10.91
N HIS A 199 -18.51 -11.16 11.25
CA HIS A 199 -19.48 -11.82 12.11
C HIS A 199 -19.08 -11.66 13.59
N GLN A 200 -19.99 -11.12 14.40
CA GLN A 200 -19.80 -11.02 15.85
C GLN A 200 -20.47 -12.18 16.57
N SER A 201 -19.68 -12.89 17.37
CA SER A 201 -20.10 -14.03 18.19
C SER A 201 -19.77 -13.79 19.67
N ASN A 202 -20.17 -14.72 20.55
CA ASN A 202 -19.78 -14.68 21.97
C ASN A 202 -18.26 -14.82 22.18
N SER A 203 -17.55 -15.45 21.23
CA SER A 203 -16.09 -15.61 21.27
C SER A 203 -15.31 -14.41 20.73
N GLY A 204 -16.01 -13.43 20.14
CA GLY A 204 -15.41 -12.28 19.46
C GLY A 204 -15.82 -12.17 17.99
N TRP A 205 -15.04 -11.40 17.24
CA TRP A 205 -15.17 -11.20 15.81
C TRP A 205 -14.50 -12.33 15.03
N SER A 206 -15.25 -12.97 14.14
CA SER A 206 -14.69 -13.99 13.25
C SER A 206 -14.02 -13.32 12.06
N PRO A 207 -12.76 -13.66 11.72
CA PRO A 207 -12.15 -13.18 10.48
C PRO A 207 -12.90 -13.71 9.26
N VAL A 208 -12.78 -12.99 8.15
CA VAL A 208 -13.32 -13.40 6.85
C VAL A 208 -12.29 -14.31 6.20
N TYR A 209 -12.62 -15.59 6.00
CA TYR A 209 -11.72 -16.54 5.35
C TYR A 209 -11.80 -16.42 3.83
N VAL A 210 -10.66 -16.21 3.18
CA VAL A 210 -10.53 -16.12 1.71
C VAL A 210 -9.98 -17.42 1.10
N ALA A 211 -9.40 -18.28 1.94
CA ALA A 211 -9.10 -19.67 1.70
C ALA A 211 -9.33 -20.46 3.00
N ASP A 212 -9.27 -21.79 2.95
CA ASP A 212 -9.57 -22.64 4.11
C ASP A 212 -8.68 -22.34 5.33
N ASN A 213 -7.43 -21.90 5.10
CA ASN A 213 -6.41 -21.59 6.11
C ASN A 213 -5.97 -20.11 6.09
N LEU A 214 -6.67 -19.20 5.38
CA LEU A 214 -6.30 -17.79 5.29
C LEU A 214 -7.46 -16.89 5.72
N GLY A 215 -7.38 -16.39 6.95
CA GLY A 215 -8.32 -15.43 7.53
C GLY A 215 -7.87 -13.98 7.35
N LEU A 216 -8.81 -13.08 7.06
CA LEU A 216 -8.59 -11.64 6.93
C LEU A 216 -9.44 -10.87 7.94
N MET A 217 -8.85 -9.85 8.56
CA MET A 217 -9.57 -8.82 9.30
C MET A 217 -9.23 -7.43 8.75
N SER A 218 -10.25 -6.61 8.49
CA SER A 218 -10.08 -5.23 8.03
C SER A 218 -11.22 -4.34 8.54
N ILE A 219 -10.94 -3.04 8.66
CA ILE A 219 -11.96 -2.04 9.01
C ILE A 219 -13.06 -1.95 7.96
N SER A 220 -12.78 -2.31 6.71
CA SER A 220 -13.77 -2.27 5.63
C SER A 220 -15.01 -3.11 5.95
N PHE A 221 -14.85 -4.21 6.70
CA PHE A 221 -15.93 -5.13 7.06
C PHE A 221 -16.90 -4.55 8.10
N MET A 222 -16.53 -3.43 8.72
CA MET A 222 -17.32 -2.74 9.73
C MET A 222 -17.89 -1.42 9.21
N LEU A 223 -17.53 -1.01 7.99
CA LEU A 223 -18.05 0.20 7.38
C LEU A 223 -19.40 -0.09 6.72
N PRO A 224 -20.45 0.72 7.00
CA PRO A 224 -21.73 0.58 6.33
C PRO A 224 -21.67 0.96 4.85
N ASP A 225 -20.71 1.81 4.47
CA ASP A 225 -20.47 2.25 3.10
C ASP A 225 -18.97 2.20 2.78
N PRO A 226 -18.52 1.35 1.84
CA PRO A 226 -17.12 1.23 1.42
C PRO A 226 -16.53 2.53 0.85
N ASP A 227 -17.36 3.40 0.26
CA ASP A 227 -16.93 4.66 -0.36
C ASP A 227 -16.84 5.81 0.66
N SER A 228 -17.18 5.55 1.93
CA SER A 228 -17.16 6.57 2.97
C SER A 228 -15.71 6.89 3.39
N ALA A 229 -15.33 8.15 3.25
CA ALA A 229 -14.03 8.61 3.72
C ALA A 229 -13.94 8.52 5.25
N ILE A 230 -13.08 7.65 5.76
CA ILE A 230 -12.84 7.49 7.19
C ILE A 230 -11.96 8.64 7.69
N ILE A 231 -12.59 9.71 8.19
CA ILE A 231 -11.89 10.82 8.85
C ILE A 231 -11.95 10.61 10.36
N TRP A 232 -11.17 9.65 10.86
CA TRP A 232 -11.12 9.35 12.29
C TRP A 232 -9.87 9.95 12.95
N ARG A 233 -10.06 10.57 14.12
CA ARG A 233 -8.96 11.13 14.93
C ARG A 233 -8.23 10.02 15.70
N GLY A 234 -6.95 10.26 16.04
CA GLY A 234 -6.02 9.26 16.61
C GLY A 234 -6.60 8.38 17.72
N ALA A 235 -7.29 8.94 18.71
CA ALA A 235 -7.88 8.15 19.80
C ALA A 235 -8.89 7.08 19.33
N LYS A 236 -9.69 7.37 18.29
CA LYS A 236 -10.62 6.39 17.72
C LYS A 236 -9.89 5.31 16.93
N LYS A 237 -8.84 5.68 16.20
CA LYS A 237 -8.00 4.73 15.45
C LYS A 237 -7.30 3.76 16.41
N ASN A 238 -6.68 4.28 17.47
CA ASN A 238 -6.00 3.46 18.47
C ASN A 238 -6.98 2.55 19.21
N GLY A 239 -8.18 3.06 19.53
CA GLY A 239 -9.26 2.24 20.08
C GLY A 239 -9.69 1.10 19.16
N LEU A 240 -9.76 1.34 17.85
CA LEU A 240 -10.08 0.30 16.87
C LEU A 240 -8.96 -0.74 16.75
N ILE A 241 -7.70 -0.30 16.64
CA ILE A 241 -6.53 -1.21 16.63
C ILE A 241 -6.57 -2.10 17.87
N LYS A 242 -6.82 -1.52 19.05
CA LYS A 242 -6.95 -2.27 20.29
C LYS A 242 -8.09 -3.30 20.22
N GLN A 243 -9.25 -2.92 19.70
CA GLN A 243 -10.36 -3.85 19.49
C GLN A 243 -9.99 -4.97 18.52
N PHE A 244 -9.24 -4.71 17.45
CA PHE A 244 -8.79 -5.76 16.52
C PHE A 244 -7.90 -6.78 17.24
N LEU A 245 -6.97 -6.31 18.07
CA LEU A 245 -6.07 -7.17 18.82
C LEU A 245 -6.77 -7.94 19.95
N LYS A 246 -7.88 -7.41 20.47
CA LYS A 246 -8.62 -7.99 21.61
C LYS A 246 -9.75 -8.93 21.18
N ASP A 247 -10.55 -8.47 20.23
CA ASP A 247 -11.88 -9.03 19.95
C ASP A 247 -11.84 -9.99 18.74
N VAL A 248 -10.82 -9.95 17.88
CA VAL A 248 -10.72 -10.88 16.74
C VAL A 248 -10.34 -12.27 17.25
N ASN A 249 -11.17 -13.25 16.93
CA ASN A 249 -10.94 -14.64 17.25
C ASN A 249 -10.27 -15.35 16.07
N TRP A 250 -8.94 -15.51 16.15
CA TRP A 250 -8.13 -16.23 15.15
C TRP A 250 -8.21 -17.75 15.25
N GLY A 251 -9.06 -18.30 16.13
CA GLY A 251 -9.17 -19.73 16.38
C GLY A 251 -8.29 -20.19 17.54
N GLU A 252 -8.13 -21.52 17.66
CA GLU A 252 -7.33 -22.13 18.74
C GLU A 252 -5.82 -22.02 18.49
N LYS A 253 -5.41 -21.96 17.22
CA LYS A 253 -4.03 -21.83 16.79
C LYS A 253 -3.97 -21.02 15.50
N LEU A 254 -2.99 -20.12 15.41
CA LEU A 254 -2.64 -19.42 14.19
C LEU A 254 -1.11 -19.44 14.05
N ASP A 255 -0.58 -19.94 12.95
CA ASP A 255 0.86 -20.04 12.76
C ASP A 255 1.47 -18.67 12.42
N TYR A 256 0.81 -17.90 11.56
CA TYR A 256 1.30 -16.57 11.15
C TYR A 256 0.19 -15.51 11.18
N LEU A 257 0.45 -14.40 11.86
CA LEU A 257 -0.30 -13.16 11.74
C LEU A 257 0.55 -12.11 11.01
N VAL A 258 0.14 -11.76 9.79
CA VAL A 258 0.74 -10.69 8.99
C VAL A 258 -0.08 -9.42 9.16
N VAL A 259 0.54 -8.37 9.71
CA VAL A 259 -0.14 -7.10 10.03
C VAL A 259 0.25 -6.04 9.02
N ASP A 260 -0.69 -5.61 8.19
CA ASP A 260 -0.51 -4.48 7.26
C ASP A 260 -0.72 -3.16 8.00
N THR A 261 0.36 -2.45 8.26
CA THR A 261 0.32 -1.19 9.03
C THR A 261 0.12 0.02 8.10
N PRO A 262 -0.31 1.19 8.58
CA PRO A 262 -0.31 2.42 7.78
C PRO A 262 1.09 2.79 7.24
N PRO A 263 1.22 3.65 6.21
CA PRO A 263 2.53 4.12 5.76
C PRO A 263 3.13 5.22 6.65
N GLY A 264 4.45 5.25 6.73
CA GLY A 264 5.25 6.26 7.45
C GLY A 264 5.31 6.02 8.97
N THR A 265 6.02 6.86 9.71
CA THR A 265 6.19 6.69 11.17
C THR A 265 5.02 7.28 11.96
N SER A 266 3.82 6.74 11.76
CA SER A 266 2.56 7.18 12.39
C SER A 266 2.37 6.68 13.85
N ASP A 267 1.47 7.30 14.62
CA ASP A 267 1.16 6.91 16.02
C ASP A 267 0.55 5.50 16.09
N GLU A 268 -0.02 5.03 14.99
CA GLU A 268 -0.59 3.70 14.84
C GLU A 268 0.46 2.59 15.05
N HIS A 269 1.71 2.77 14.58
CA HIS A 269 2.77 1.78 14.81
C HIS A 269 3.14 1.68 16.29
N LEU A 270 3.24 2.82 16.98
CA LEU A 270 3.48 2.86 18.43
C LEU A 270 2.35 2.18 19.19
N SER A 271 1.11 2.36 18.75
CA SER A 271 -0.05 1.74 19.38
C SER A 271 -0.01 0.22 19.26
N VAL A 272 0.19 -0.32 18.05
CA VAL A 272 0.30 -1.78 17.82
C VAL A 272 1.43 -2.37 18.65
N THR A 273 2.62 -1.78 18.58
CA THR A 273 3.81 -2.27 19.29
C THR A 273 3.67 -2.17 20.81
N THR A 274 2.97 -1.14 21.31
CA THR A 274 2.66 -1.02 22.75
C THR A 274 1.67 -2.08 23.19
N TYR A 275 0.58 -2.29 22.44
CA TYR A 275 -0.43 -3.28 22.77
C TYR A 275 0.07 -4.72 22.66
N MET A 276 1.01 -4.98 21.74
CA MET A 276 1.62 -6.30 21.53
C MET A 276 2.91 -6.51 22.33
N LYS A 277 3.29 -5.57 23.21
CA LYS A 277 4.58 -5.60 23.91
C LYS A 277 4.78 -6.85 24.76
N GLU A 278 3.73 -7.29 25.46
CA GLU A 278 3.81 -8.45 26.36
C GLU A 278 3.80 -9.78 25.61
N VAL A 279 2.97 -9.89 24.57
CA VAL A 279 2.90 -11.10 23.73
C VAL A 279 4.08 -11.24 22.77
N GLY A 280 4.79 -10.13 22.51
CA GLY A 280 5.94 -10.08 21.61
C GLY A 280 5.54 -10.03 20.13
N ILE A 281 6.51 -9.62 19.31
CA ILE A 281 6.45 -9.65 17.84
C ILE A 281 7.78 -10.20 17.32
N ASP A 282 7.75 -11.02 16.28
CA ASP A 282 8.97 -11.59 15.68
C ASP A 282 9.78 -10.49 15.00
N GLY A 283 9.10 -9.51 14.42
CA GLY A 283 9.70 -8.31 13.89
C GLY A 283 8.93 -7.67 12.74
N ALA A 284 9.63 -6.81 12.01
CA ALA A 284 9.11 -6.04 10.90
C ALA A 284 9.77 -6.42 9.57
N LEU A 285 8.93 -6.64 8.56
CA LEU A 285 9.29 -6.63 7.15
C LEU A 285 9.10 -5.21 6.60
N ILE A 286 10.13 -4.64 6.00
CA ILE A 286 10.09 -3.29 5.44
C ILE A 286 9.97 -3.36 3.92
N VAL A 287 8.91 -2.76 3.37
CA VAL A 287 8.66 -2.69 1.93
C VAL A 287 9.08 -1.31 1.41
N THR A 288 9.85 -1.29 0.33
CA THR A 288 10.25 -0.04 -0.35
C THR A 288 10.30 -0.19 -1.87
N THR A 289 10.67 0.88 -2.55
CA THR A 289 10.97 0.91 -3.98
C THR A 289 12.37 1.51 -4.23
N PRO A 290 13.01 1.28 -5.39
CA PRO A 290 14.43 1.64 -5.59
C PRO A 290 14.73 3.15 -5.63
N GLN A 291 13.70 4.01 -5.73
CA GLN A 291 13.89 5.45 -5.84
C GLN A 291 14.37 6.06 -4.52
N GLU A 292 15.31 7.01 -4.61
CA GLU A 292 15.90 7.68 -3.44
C GLU A 292 14.87 8.32 -2.50
N VAL A 293 13.79 8.88 -3.05
CA VAL A 293 12.71 9.48 -2.25
C VAL A 293 12.07 8.44 -1.33
N ALA A 294 11.88 7.20 -1.80
CA ALA A 294 11.40 6.10 -0.97
C ALA A 294 12.40 5.73 0.13
N LEU A 295 13.68 5.66 -0.22
CA LEU A 295 14.76 5.26 0.69
C LEU A 295 14.96 6.26 1.83
N LEU A 296 14.73 7.56 1.59
CA LEU A 296 14.79 8.58 2.64
C LEU A 296 13.76 8.34 3.75
N ASP A 297 12.54 7.95 3.38
CA ASP A 297 11.49 7.67 4.36
C ASP A 297 11.71 6.32 5.05
N VAL A 298 12.23 5.32 4.33
CA VAL A 298 12.63 4.04 4.93
C VAL A 298 13.73 4.19 5.98
N ARG A 299 14.67 5.12 5.81
CA ARG A 299 15.68 5.40 6.86
C ARG A 299 15.02 5.83 8.17
N LYS A 300 13.94 6.61 8.11
CA LYS A 300 13.16 7.01 9.30
C LYS A 300 12.42 5.82 9.89
N GLU A 301 11.86 4.96 9.03
CA GLU A 301 11.16 3.73 9.45
C GLU A 301 12.10 2.75 10.17
N ILE A 302 13.33 2.59 9.68
CA ILE A 302 14.36 1.77 10.32
C ILE A 302 14.78 2.36 11.68
N ASP A 303 14.95 3.68 11.74
CA ASP A 303 15.26 4.38 13.00
C ASP A 303 14.11 4.24 14.01
N PHE A 304 12.86 4.34 13.55
CA PHE A 304 11.67 4.05 14.35
C PHE A 304 11.69 2.64 14.93
N CYS A 305 11.91 1.61 14.09
CA CYS A 305 12.00 0.22 14.54
C CYS A 305 13.05 0.04 15.63
N ARG A 306 14.23 0.64 15.46
CA ARG A 306 15.32 0.60 16.46
C ARG A 306 14.91 1.24 17.79
N LYS A 307 14.27 2.41 17.74
CA LYS A 307 13.80 3.12 18.93
C LYS A 307 12.66 2.39 19.65
N ALA A 308 11.78 1.76 18.88
CA ALA A 308 10.67 0.95 19.40
C ALA A 308 11.10 -0.48 19.77
N ASN A 309 12.39 -0.82 19.65
CA ASN A 309 12.93 -2.16 19.90
C ASN A 309 12.23 -3.27 19.08
N ILE A 310 11.86 -2.96 17.84
CA ILE A 310 11.30 -3.88 16.87
C ILE A 310 12.45 -4.49 16.07
N LYS A 311 12.57 -5.82 16.07
CA LYS A 311 13.53 -6.53 15.21
C LYS A 311 13.17 -6.26 13.76
N ILE A 312 14.14 -5.89 12.93
CA ILE A 312 13.95 -5.79 11.48
C ILE A 312 14.29 -7.15 10.90
N LEU A 313 13.27 -7.89 10.44
CA LEU A 313 13.44 -9.18 9.79
C LEU A 313 14.12 -9.02 8.43
N GLY A 314 13.81 -7.93 7.74
CA GLY A 314 14.55 -7.51 6.56
C GLY A 314 13.81 -6.49 5.73
N LEU A 315 14.42 -6.12 4.61
CA LEU A 315 13.88 -5.18 3.64
C LEU A 315 13.70 -5.87 2.29
N VAL A 316 12.53 -5.65 1.70
CA VAL A 316 12.21 -6.03 0.32
C VAL A 316 12.11 -4.78 -0.55
N GLU A 317 12.80 -4.82 -1.69
CA GLU A 317 12.72 -3.77 -2.71
C GLU A 317 11.71 -4.17 -3.79
N ASN A 318 10.48 -3.67 -3.65
CA ASN A 318 9.42 -3.86 -4.63
C ASN A 318 9.61 -2.97 -5.85
N MET A 319 8.96 -3.33 -6.97
CA MET A 319 8.99 -2.57 -8.22
C MET A 319 10.41 -2.35 -8.80
N SER A 320 11.32 -3.30 -8.58
CA SER A 320 12.72 -3.22 -8.99
C SER A 320 12.92 -3.76 -10.40
N GLY A 321 12.91 -2.85 -11.37
CA GLY A 321 12.94 -3.19 -12.79
C GLY A 321 11.61 -3.74 -13.31
N PHE A 322 11.61 -4.24 -14.54
CA PHE A 322 10.46 -4.78 -15.24
C PHE A 322 10.93 -5.84 -16.24
N VAL A 323 10.33 -7.04 -16.18
CA VAL A 323 10.60 -8.10 -17.14
C VAL A 323 9.48 -8.10 -18.18
N CYS A 324 9.81 -7.82 -19.43
CA CYS A 324 8.82 -7.83 -20.51
C CYS A 324 8.24 -9.24 -20.69
N PRO A 325 6.92 -9.44 -20.58
CA PRO A 325 6.32 -10.77 -20.67
C PRO A 325 6.49 -11.40 -22.08
N ASN A 326 6.64 -10.57 -23.11
CA ASN A 326 6.76 -11.02 -24.51
C ASN A 326 8.20 -11.36 -24.91
N CYS A 327 9.18 -10.50 -24.62
CA CYS A 327 10.57 -10.70 -25.05
C CYS A 327 11.52 -11.12 -23.94
N LYS A 328 11.06 -11.17 -22.68
CA LYS A 328 11.86 -11.45 -21.47
C LYS A 328 13.02 -10.47 -21.21
N GLY A 329 13.10 -9.39 -21.98
CA GLY A 329 14.07 -8.31 -21.75
C GLY A 329 13.75 -7.54 -20.47
N GLU A 330 14.80 -7.17 -19.74
CA GLU A 330 14.72 -6.41 -18.50
C GLU A 330 14.89 -4.91 -18.75
N SER A 331 14.03 -4.11 -18.12
CA SER A 331 14.09 -2.65 -18.15
C SER A 331 14.11 -2.09 -16.74
N GLN A 332 15.06 -1.21 -16.45
CA GLN A 332 15.13 -0.50 -15.18
C GLN A 332 14.23 0.74 -15.22
N ILE A 333 12.94 0.56 -14.88
CA ILE A 333 11.94 1.65 -14.87
C ILE A 333 12.28 2.68 -13.78
N PHE A 334 12.56 2.19 -12.57
CA PHE A 334 12.96 3.00 -11.44
C PHE A 334 14.42 2.74 -11.12
N LYS A 335 15.30 3.49 -11.78
CA LYS A 335 16.74 3.29 -11.64
C LYS A 335 17.21 3.70 -10.24
N ALA A 336 17.76 2.76 -9.50
CA ALA A 336 18.53 3.04 -8.30
C ALA A 336 19.78 3.86 -8.67
N THR A 337 19.86 5.10 -8.18
CA THR A 337 21.01 5.97 -8.46
C THR A 337 22.11 5.82 -7.43
N THR A 338 21.78 5.39 -6.20
CA THR A 338 22.78 5.17 -5.15
C THR A 338 23.08 3.72 -4.84
N GLY A 339 22.32 2.75 -5.37
CA GLY A 339 22.43 1.32 -5.06
C GLY A 339 21.17 0.70 -4.44
N GLY A 340 20.10 1.48 -4.26
CA GLY A 340 18.78 0.99 -3.92
C GLY A 340 18.66 0.50 -2.48
N GLY A 341 17.62 -0.30 -2.24
CA GLY A 341 17.36 -0.96 -0.95
C GLY A 341 18.51 -1.86 -0.52
N LYS A 342 19.19 -2.53 -1.46
CA LYS A 342 20.32 -3.41 -1.13
C LYS A 342 21.47 -2.66 -0.48
N LYS A 343 21.92 -1.56 -1.08
CA LYS A 343 22.98 -0.74 -0.48
C LYS A 343 22.53 -0.09 0.83
N LEU A 344 21.28 0.34 0.92
CA LEU A 344 20.72 0.84 2.17
C LEU A 344 20.83 -0.19 3.30
N CYS A 345 20.56 -1.47 3.00
CA CYS A 345 20.69 -2.56 3.95
C CYS A 345 22.14 -2.80 4.37
N GLU A 346 23.08 -2.76 3.44
CA GLU A 346 24.52 -2.84 3.72
C GLU A 346 24.99 -1.69 4.61
N GLU A 347 24.56 -0.45 4.32
CA GLU A 347 24.91 0.75 5.09
C GLU A 347 24.38 0.70 6.53
N LEU A 348 23.18 0.15 6.71
CA LEU A 348 22.50 0.12 8.01
C LEU A 348 22.68 -1.21 8.76
N GLY A 349 23.29 -2.22 8.15
CA GLY A 349 23.48 -3.53 8.75
C GLY A 349 22.18 -4.28 9.03
N ILE A 350 21.22 -4.22 8.09
CA ILE A 350 19.96 -4.99 8.17
C ILE A 350 19.87 -6.02 7.04
N PRO A 351 19.08 -7.11 7.18
CA PRO A 351 18.93 -8.10 6.12
C PRO A 351 18.24 -7.54 4.87
N PHE A 352 18.80 -7.82 3.71
CA PHE A 352 18.15 -7.57 2.42
C PHE A 352 17.55 -8.88 1.92
N LEU A 353 16.22 -8.95 1.81
CA LEU A 353 15.52 -10.20 1.48
C LEU A 353 15.42 -10.43 -0.02
N GLY A 354 15.40 -9.36 -0.81
CA GLY A 354 15.36 -9.45 -2.27
C GLY A 354 14.74 -8.26 -2.96
N SER A 355 14.72 -8.35 -4.28
CA SER A 355 14.11 -7.37 -5.19
C SER A 355 13.00 -8.04 -5.99
N VAL A 356 11.81 -7.44 -6.00
CA VAL A 356 10.67 -7.93 -6.79
C VAL A 356 10.44 -7.04 -8.00
N PRO A 357 10.47 -7.57 -9.24
CA PRO A 357 10.27 -6.76 -10.43
C PRO A 357 8.82 -6.30 -10.58
N LEU A 358 8.62 -5.18 -11.31
CA LEU A 358 7.29 -4.78 -11.75
C LEU A 358 6.70 -5.86 -12.65
N ASP A 359 5.52 -6.33 -12.27
CA ASP A 359 4.66 -7.16 -13.11
C ASP A 359 3.23 -6.61 -13.09
N PRO A 360 2.72 -6.07 -14.22
CA PRO A 360 1.34 -5.60 -14.33
C PRO A 360 0.29 -6.66 -13.96
N ARG A 361 0.65 -7.94 -14.05
CA ARG A 361 -0.23 -9.06 -13.69
C ARG A 361 -0.49 -9.13 -12.18
N ILE A 362 0.41 -8.63 -11.34
CA ILE A 362 0.19 -8.50 -9.88
C ILE A 362 -0.97 -7.54 -9.63
N GLY A 363 -0.93 -6.34 -10.25
CA GLY A 363 -2.01 -5.37 -10.12
C GLY A 363 -3.35 -5.95 -10.56
N LYS A 364 -3.37 -6.66 -11.70
CA LYS A 364 -4.58 -7.37 -12.17
C LYS A 364 -5.08 -8.43 -11.18
N ALA A 365 -4.19 -9.24 -10.60
CA ALA A 365 -4.58 -10.25 -9.62
C ALA A 365 -5.17 -9.59 -8.35
N CYS A 366 -4.53 -8.54 -7.85
CA CYS A 366 -5.03 -7.74 -6.74
C CYS A 366 -6.39 -7.09 -7.02
N ASP A 367 -6.59 -6.53 -8.21
CA ASP A 367 -7.87 -5.90 -8.58
C ASP A 367 -9.00 -6.92 -8.68
N MET A 368 -8.68 -8.18 -9.01
CA MET A 368 -9.64 -9.29 -9.10
C MET A 368 -9.78 -10.09 -7.79
N GLY A 369 -8.95 -9.81 -6.78
CA GLY A 369 -8.92 -10.58 -5.53
C GLY A 369 -8.43 -12.01 -5.69
N GLU A 370 -7.57 -12.29 -6.68
CA GLU A 370 -7.08 -13.63 -7.00
C GLU A 370 -5.68 -13.89 -6.43
N CYS A 371 -5.38 -15.14 -6.08
CA CYS A 371 -4.04 -15.59 -5.76
C CYS A 371 -3.12 -15.44 -6.99
N PHE A 372 -2.10 -14.57 -6.89
CA PHE A 372 -1.18 -14.30 -7.99
C PHE A 372 -0.34 -15.52 -8.39
N PHE A 373 0.02 -16.36 -7.42
CA PHE A 373 0.83 -17.56 -7.66
C PHE A 373 0.06 -18.60 -8.48
N ASP A 374 -1.25 -18.71 -8.27
CA ASP A 374 -2.10 -19.62 -9.04
C ASP A 374 -2.36 -19.09 -10.45
N SER A 375 -2.66 -17.78 -10.56
CA SER A 375 -2.97 -17.15 -11.84
C SER A 375 -1.74 -17.01 -12.75
N TYR A 376 -0.55 -16.78 -12.19
CA TYR A 376 0.69 -16.50 -12.96
C TYR A 376 1.95 -17.16 -12.37
N PRO A 377 2.00 -18.50 -12.23
CA PRO A 377 3.13 -19.22 -11.62
C PRO A 377 4.44 -19.10 -12.43
N ASP A 378 4.35 -18.76 -13.71
CA ASP A 378 5.50 -18.59 -14.60
C ASP A 378 6.13 -17.18 -14.52
N SER A 379 5.56 -16.30 -13.68
CA SER A 379 6.05 -14.94 -13.54
C SER A 379 7.41 -14.90 -12.82
N PRO A 380 8.39 -14.15 -13.34
CA PRO A 380 9.61 -13.84 -12.60
C PRO A 380 9.33 -13.15 -11.25
N ALA A 381 8.24 -12.39 -11.15
CA ALA A 381 7.85 -11.78 -9.89
C ALA A 381 7.31 -12.81 -8.89
N ALA A 382 6.63 -13.87 -9.36
CA ALA A 382 6.15 -14.94 -8.49
C ALA A 382 7.34 -15.66 -7.84
N THR A 383 8.35 -16.04 -8.63
CA THR A 383 9.59 -16.62 -8.10
C THR A 383 10.30 -15.67 -7.13
N ALA A 384 10.46 -14.40 -7.50
CA ALA A 384 11.13 -13.43 -6.63
C ALA A 384 10.41 -13.18 -5.29
N ILE A 385 9.07 -13.21 -5.29
CA ILE A 385 8.28 -13.08 -4.06
C ILE A 385 8.45 -14.32 -3.18
N LEU A 386 8.40 -15.54 -3.76
CA LEU A 386 8.62 -16.78 -3.01
C LEU A 386 10.01 -16.83 -2.39
N ASP A 387 11.05 -16.44 -3.14
CA ASP A 387 12.43 -16.35 -2.62
C ASP A 387 12.52 -15.38 -1.41
N VAL A 388 11.79 -14.25 -1.46
CA VAL A 388 11.71 -13.30 -0.35
C VAL A 388 10.95 -13.87 0.85
N VAL A 389 9.87 -14.63 0.61
CA VAL A 389 9.08 -15.27 1.67
C VAL A 389 9.92 -16.34 2.37
N ASP A 390 10.65 -17.16 1.64
CA ASP A 390 11.56 -18.16 2.20
C ASP A 390 12.65 -17.49 3.04
N ALA A 391 13.29 -16.44 2.51
CA ALA A 391 14.28 -15.68 3.27
C ALA A 391 13.70 -15.00 4.52
N LEU A 392 12.43 -14.58 4.48
CA LEU A 392 11.74 -14.02 5.65
C LEU A 392 11.50 -15.11 6.72
N ARG A 393 11.04 -16.29 6.32
CA ARG A 393 10.81 -17.43 7.22
C ARG A 393 12.10 -17.83 7.93
N ASP A 394 13.22 -17.90 7.21
CA ASP A 394 14.54 -18.13 7.81
C ASP A 394 14.86 -17.11 8.91
N GLN A 395 14.55 -15.83 8.70
CA GLN A 395 14.80 -14.77 9.69
C GLN A 395 13.91 -14.87 10.93
N VAL A 396 12.70 -15.40 10.76
CA VAL A 396 11.76 -15.70 11.85
C VAL A 396 12.26 -16.90 12.64
N GLU A 397 12.63 -18.01 11.99
CA GLU A 397 13.12 -19.23 12.64
C GLU A 397 14.45 -19.01 13.39
N LEU A 398 15.40 -18.28 12.79
CA LEU A 398 16.65 -17.91 13.46
C LEU A 398 16.44 -17.10 14.75
N SER A 399 15.29 -16.44 14.89
CA SER A 399 14.95 -15.70 16.12
C SER A 399 14.67 -16.65 17.29
N LEU A 400 14.07 -17.82 17.03
CA LEU A 400 13.73 -18.82 18.02
C LEU A 400 14.98 -19.50 18.58
N GLU A 401 15.92 -19.87 17.71
CA GLU A 401 17.17 -20.52 18.13
C GLU A 401 18.01 -19.63 19.05
N ASN A 402 18.06 -18.32 18.75
CA ASN A 402 18.79 -17.35 19.56
C ASN A 402 18.13 -17.07 20.92
N LEU A 403 16.83 -17.29 21.05
CA LEU A 403 16.10 -17.21 22.31
C LEU A 403 16.23 -18.50 23.14
N ALA A 404 16.35 -19.66 22.49
CA ALA A 404 16.51 -20.95 23.17
C ALA A 404 17.92 -21.19 23.76
N ILE A 405 18.93 -20.40 23.34
CA ILE A 405 20.33 -20.51 23.79
C ILE A 405 20.66 -19.57 24.97
N LYS A 406 19.78 -18.63 25.31
CA LYS A 406 19.91 -17.75 26.49
C LYS A 406 19.12 -18.28 27.67
#